data_AF-A0A9P5XNY4-F1
#
_entry.id   AF-A0A9P5XNY4-F1
#
_cell.length_a   1.000
_cell.length_b   1.000
_cell.length_c   1.000
_cell.angle_alpha   90.00
_cell.angle_beta   90.00
_cell.angle_gamma   90.00
#
_symmetry.space_group_name_H-M   'P 1'
#
loop_
_entity.id
_entity.type
_entity.pdbx_description
1 polymer ?
#
loop_
_entity_poly.entity_id
_entity_poly.type
_entity_poly.pdbx_seq_one_letter_code
_entity_poly.pdbx_strand_id
1 'polypeptide(L)' 'RIQSTIHQLTSTCWDKCITSAPGNSFSRSEASCLVNCVERFLDTSLYLVNQIQNKRVSQ' A
#
# COMPACT_ATOMS: atom_id res chain seq x y z
N ARG A 1 -10.52 -9.66 -9.22
CA ARG A 1 -9.35 -8.74 -9.30
C ARG A 1 -9.19 -7.96 -7.99
N ILE A 2 -10.23 -7.31 -7.46
CA ILE A 2 -10.17 -6.58 -6.16
C ILE A 2 -9.63 -7.44 -5.01
N GLN A 3 -10.13 -8.67 -4.86
CA GLN A 3 -9.66 -9.58 -3.80
C GLN A 3 -8.15 -9.85 -3.87
N SER A 4 -7.59 -10.03 -5.08
CA SER A 4 -6.15 -10.21 -5.27
C SER A 4 -5.37 -8.96 -4.85
N THR A 5 -5.89 -7.77 -5.15
CA THR A 5 -5.27 -6.51 -4.73
C THR A 5 -5.31 -6.35 -3.22
N ILE A 6 -6.43 -6.71 -2.57
CA ILE A 6 -6.54 -6.70 -1.11
C ILE A 6 -5.48 -7.62 -0.51
N HIS A 7 -5.40 -8.88 -0.95
CA HIS A 7 -4.40 -9.82 -0.43
C HIS A 7 -2.95 -9.31 -0.63
N GLN A 8 -2.65 -8.72 -1.78
CA GLN A 8 -1.33 -8.20 -2.07
C GLN A 8 -0.97 -6.99 -1.18
N LEU A 9 -1.91 -6.07 -0.98
CA LEU A 9 -1.75 -4.93 -0.08
C LEU A 9 -1.61 -5.38 1.37
N THR A 10 -2.45 -6.33 1.81
CA THR A 10 -2.36 -6.90 3.16
C THR A 10 -0.98 -7.50 3.40
N SER A 11 -0.47 -8.35 2.52
CA SER A 11 0.88 -8.94 2.68
C SER A 11 1.95 -7.87 2.70
N THR A 12 1.93 -6.95 1.73
CA THR A 12 2.96 -5.91 1.59
C THR A 12 3.00 -4.98 2.80
N CYS A 13 1.83 -4.56 3.29
CA CYS A 13 1.74 -3.65 4.43
C CYS A 13 1.96 -4.35 5.76
N TRP A 14 1.60 -5.63 5.87
CA TRP A 14 1.95 -6.45 7.02
C TRP A 14 3.46 -6.52 7.20
N ASP A 15 4.19 -6.93 6.17
CA ASP A 15 5.65 -7.09 6.22
C ASP A 15 6.38 -5.76 6.52
N LYS A 16 5.78 -4.62 6.17
CA LYS A 16 6.35 -3.29 6.42
C LYS A 16 6.04 -2.75 7.81
N CYS A 17 4.84 -2.99 8.32
CA CYS A 17 4.34 -2.32 9.51
C CYS A 17 4.40 -3.19 10.77
N ILE A 18 4.36 -4.52 10.62
CA ILE A 18 4.32 -5.46 11.73
C ILE A 18 5.68 -6.17 11.82
N THR A 19 6.60 -5.57 12.58
CA THR A 19 7.98 -6.07 12.73
C THR A 19 8.16 -6.98 13.95
N SER A 20 7.18 -7.02 14.83
CA SER A 20 7.09 -7.90 16.00
C SER A 20 5.71 -8.52 16.07
N ALA A 21 5.58 -9.64 16.78
CA ALA A 21 4.27 -10.22 17.04
C ALA A 21 3.38 -9.17 17.74
N PRO A 22 2.28 -8.73 17.12
CA PRO A 22 1.39 -7.77 17.75
C PRO A 22 0.73 -8.41 18.98
N GLY A 23 0.34 -7.59 19.95
CA GLY A 23 -0.44 -8.06 21.10
C GLY A 23 -1.86 -8.44 20.70
N ASN A 24 -2.79 -8.41 21.65
CA ASN A 24 -4.21 -8.65 21.38
C ASN A 24 -4.84 -7.63 20.41
N SER A 25 -4.16 -6.51 20.17
CA SER A 25 -4.55 -5.47 19.23
C SER A 25 -3.31 -4.78 18.66
N PHE A 26 -3.49 -4.11 17.52
CA PHE A 26 -2.46 -3.21 17.00
C PHE A 26 -2.27 -2.02 17.94
N SER A 27 -1.01 -1.67 18.16
CA SER A 27 -0.62 -0.37 18.71
C SER A 27 -1.07 0.77 17.80
N ARG A 28 -1.12 1.99 18.33
CA ARG A 28 -1.48 3.18 17.55
C ARG A 28 -0.54 3.40 16.36
N SER A 29 0.75 3.10 16.52
CA SER A 29 1.75 3.22 15.46
C SER A 29 1.57 2.18 14.36
N GLU A 30 1.28 0.92 14.71
CA GLU A 30 1.01 -0.14 13.73
C GLU A 30 -0.25 0.17 12.92
N ALA A 31 -1.34 0.56 13.59
CA ALA A 31 -2.58 0.93 12.93
C ALA A 31 -2.39 2.12 11.97
N SER A 32 -1.70 3.17 12.41
CA SER A 32 -1.38 4.31 11.54
C SER A 32 -0.46 3.92 10.38
N CYS A 33 0.53 3.06 10.61
CA CYS A 33 1.40 2.57 9.55
C CYS A 33 0.61 1.81 8.48
N LEU A 34 -0.30 0.92 8.86
CA LEU A 34 -1.10 0.13 7.92
C LEU A 34 -1.97 1.03 7.03
N VAL A 35 -2.63 2.03 7.61
CA VAL A 35 -3.42 3.03 6.84
C VAL A 35 -2.53 3.76 5.85
N ASN A 36 -1.44 4.36 6.33
CA ASN A 36 -0.51 5.11 5.50
C ASN A 36 0.14 4.25 4.42
N CYS A 37 0.41 2.98 4.69
CA CYS A 37 1.02 2.05 3.73
C CYS A 37 0.11 1.84 2.51
N VAL A 38 -1.18 1.59 2.75
CA VAL A 38 -2.15 1.38 1.67
C VAL A 38 -2.35 2.67 0.87
N GLU A 39 -2.57 3.80 1.54
CA GLU A 39 -2.75 5.11 0.88
C GLU A 39 -1.55 5.45 -0.01
N ARG A 40 -0.33 5.35 0.53
CA ARG A 40 0.91 5.64 -0.23
C ARG A 40 1.11 4.70 -1.41
N PHE A 41 0.72 3.43 -1.29
CA PHE A 41 0.79 2.50 -2.41
C PHE A 41 -0.13 2.92 -3.55
N LEU A 42 -1.38 3.30 -3.23
CA LEU A 42 -2.36 3.73 -4.21
C LEU A 42 -1.93 5.05 -4.88
N ASP A 43 -1.49 6.02 -4.10
CA ASP A 43 -1.01 7.31 -4.61
C ASP A 43 0.17 7.14 -5.57
N THR A 44 1.16 6.32 -5.17
CA THR A 44 2.33 6.04 -6.00
C THR A 44 1.94 5.30 -7.26
N SER A 45 1.04 4.31 -7.17
CA SER A 45 0.55 3.56 -8.32
C SER A 45 -0.17 4.45 -9.32
N LEU A 46 -1.05 5.35 -8.85
CA LEU A 46 -1.74 6.32 -9.70
C LEU A 46 -0.76 7.29 -10.34
N TYR A 47 0.20 7.81 -9.57
CA TYR A 47 1.25 8.69 -10.10
C TYR A 47 2.03 8.01 -11.23
N LEU A 48 2.50 6.76 -11.02
CA LEU A 48 3.25 6.02 -12.03
C LEU A 48 2.43 5.76 -13.29
N VAL A 49 1.16 5.38 -13.14
CA VAL A 49 0.26 5.17 -14.28
C VAL A 49 0.11 6.48 -15.07
N ASN A 50 -0.15 7.60 -14.41
CA ASN A 50 -0.27 8.91 -15.06
C ASN A 50 1.01 9.29 -15.80
N GLN A 51 2.19 9.10 -15.19
CA GLN A 51 3.47 9.36 -15.85
C GLN A 51 3.67 8.48 -17.09
N ILE A 52 3.30 7.21 -17.03
CA ILE A 52 3.38 6.29 -18.17
C ILE A 52 2.43 6.73 -19.29
N GLN A 53 1.18 7.12 -18.97
CA GLN A 53 0.23 7.60 -19.97
C GLN A 53 0.72 8.89 -20.63
N ASN A 54 1.20 9.85 -19.86
CA ASN A 54 1.74 11.10 -20.38
C ASN A 54 2.90 10.85 -21.36
N LYS A 55 3.81 9.91 -21.04
CA LYS A 55 4.91 9.53 -21.93
C LYS A 55 4.45 8.84 -23.22
N ARG A 56 3.34 8.10 -23.17
CA ARG A 56 2.74 7.46 -24.36
C ARG A 56 2.08 8.46 -25.29
N VAL A 57 1.46 9.51 -24.74
CA VAL A 57 0.80 10.58 -25.52
C VAL A 57 1.81 11.51 -26.18
N SER A 58 3.01 11.66 -25.61
CA SER A 58 4.10 12.47 -26.17
C SER A 58 4.96 11.77 -27.23
N GLN A 59 4.64 10.54 -27.60
CA GLN A 59 5.19 9.82 -28.77
C GLN A 59 4.19 9.88 -29.92
#